data_AF-A0A845K5B6-F1
#
_entry.id   AF-A0A845K5B6-F1
#
_cell.length_a   1.000
_cell.length_b   1.000
_cell.length_c   1.000
_cell.angle_alpha   90.00
_cell.angle_beta   90.00
_cell.angle_gamma   90.00
#
_symmetry.space_group_name_H-M   'P 1'
#
loop_
_entity.id
_entity.type
_entity.pdbx_description
1 polymer ?
#
loop_
_entity_poly.entity_id
_entity_poly.type
_entity_poly.pdbx_seq_one_letter_code
_entity_poly.pdbx_strand_id
1 'polypeptide(L)'
;MWKYFLLLVIGSSFLSAEEGVEELTIVKNKFCVRCHKEENKSYLKSPHGDKKKEKSPANDHECQSCHGPGSEHTMAMGDEPMPVGQRSKLDPRQQEAFCMKCHKGTELLKEWTKSVHFKQKNTCIDCHNVHRGFPKGLREATEEKLCASCHKDLKLTEKHFKGVKKCSKCHNPHKN
;
A
#
# COMPACT_ATOMS: atom_id res chain seq x y z
N MET A 1 33.23 -58.26 25.82
CA MET A 1 34.39 -57.92 24.95
C MET A 1 33.79 -57.54 23.61
N TRP A 2 33.84 -56.33 23.04
CA TRP A 2 34.85 -55.27 23.05
C TRP A 2 34.19 -53.93 22.58
N LYS A 3 34.40 -52.86 23.37
CA LYS A 3 34.41 -51.38 23.16
C LYS A 3 33.66 -50.70 21.98
N TYR A 4 32.91 -49.67 22.39
CA TYR A 4 32.84 -48.26 21.90
C TYR A 4 33.20 -47.94 20.45
N PHE A 5 32.26 -47.30 19.73
CA PHE A 5 32.58 -46.22 18.79
C PHE A 5 31.58 -45.06 18.91
N LEU A 6 32.14 -43.88 18.68
CA LEU A 6 31.68 -42.53 18.95
C LEU A 6 30.34 -42.10 18.34
N LEU A 7 29.73 -41.14 19.05
CA LEU A 7 28.74 -40.16 18.62
C LEU A 7 28.97 -39.59 17.21
N LEU A 8 27.88 -39.49 16.45
CA LEU A 8 27.66 -38.42 15.48
C LEU A 8 26.20 -37.97 15.60
N VAL A 9 25.97 -36.95 16.43
CA VAL A 9 24.73 -36.17 16.40
C VAL A 9 24.79 -35.36 15.11
N ILE A 10 24.11 -35.85 14.07
CA ILE A 10 23.85 -35.04 12.88
C ILE A 10 22.72 -34.09 13.25
N GLY A 11 23.09 -32.95 13.85
CA GLY A 11 22.22 -31.79 13.92
C GLY A 11 22.04 -31.26 12.51
N SER A 12 21.00 -31.72 11.81
CA SER A 12 20.58 -31.12 10.56
C SER A 12 19.93 -29.79 10.88
N SER A 13 20.73 -28.74 10.76
CA SER A 13 20.30 -27.35 10.74
C SER A 13 19.17 -27.19 9.71
N PHE A 14 17.95 -27.00 10.20
CA PHE A 14 16.86 -26.41 9.42
C PHE A 14 17.25 -24.94 9.15
N LEU A 15 18.06 -24.71 8.11
CA LEU A 15 18.29 -23.36 7.60
C LEU A 15 17.14 -22.96 6.67
N SER A 16 16.65 -21.75 6.88
CA SER A 16 15.57 -21.02 6.22
C SER A 16 15.50 -21.21 4.70
N ALA A 17 14.61 -22.09 4.24
CA ALA A 17 14.21 -22.12 2.83
C ALA A 17 13.32 -20.91 2.46
N GLU A 18 12.64 -20.29 3.43
CA GLU A 18 11.74 -19.16 3.19
C GLU A 18 12.48 -17.87 2.81
N GLU A 19 13.61 -17.57 3.47
CA GLU A 19 14.40 -16.35 3.21
C GLU A 19 15.08 -16.37 1.83
N GLY A 20 15.51 -17.55 1.36
CA GLY A 20 16.20 -17.70 0.07
C GLY A 20 15.26 -17.63 -1.15
N VAL A 21 13.98 -17.97 -0.98
CA VAL A 21 12.96 -17.86 -2.04
C VAL A 21 12.49 -16.40 -2.19
N GLU A 22 12.44 -15.65 -1.09
CA GLU A 22 12.03 -14.25 -1.10
C GLU A 22 12.98 -13.39 -1.95
N GLU A 23 14.30 -13.51 -1.78
CA GLU A 23 15.28 -12.72 -2.55
C GLU A 23 15.20 -12.96 -4.07
N LEU A 24 14.89 -14.19 -4.51
CA LEU A 24 14.78 -14.56 -5.93
C LEU A 24 13.56 -13.93 -6.64
N THR A 25 12.52 -13.56 -5.89
CA THR A 25 11.27 -13.03 -6.46
C THR A 25 11.23 -11.50 -6.53
N ILE A 26 12.16 -10.83 -5.84
CA ILE A 26 12.31 -9.37 -5.81
C ILE A 26 13.05 -8.88 -7.05
N VAL A 27 12.41 -7.99 -7.80
CA VAL A 27 12.96 -7.40 -9.02
C VAL A 27 13.60 -6.05 -8.73
N LYS A 28 14.78 -5.78 -9.31
CA LYS A 28 15.42 -4.45 -9.20
C LYS A 28 14.51 -3.37 -9.77
N ASN A 29 14.26 -2.29 -9.02
CA ASN A 29 13.31 -1.25 -9.41
C ASN A 29 13.57 -0.62 -10.80
N LYS A 30 14.83 -0.59 -11.24
CA LYS A 30 15.19 -0.13 -12.59
C LYS A 30 14.43 -0.87 -13.71
N PHE A 31 13.93 -2.08 -13.47
CA PHE A 31 13.11 -2.81 -14.42
C PHE A 31 11.65 -2.34 -14.41
N CYS A 32 11.06 -2.11 -13.24
CA CYS A 32 9.71 -1.56 -13.10
C CYS A 32 9.58 -0.22 -13.85
N VAL A 33 10.53 0.69 -13.64
CA VAL A 33 10.52 2.04 -14.23
C VAL A 33 10.81 2.08 -15.73
N ARG A 34 11.17 0.96 -16.37
CA ARG A 34 11.29 0.91 -17.84
C ARG A 34 9.92 1.02 -18.49
N CYS A 35 8.90 0.40 -17.89
CA CYS A 35 7.51 0.46 -18.36
C CYS A 35 6.68 1.50 -17.58
N HIS A 36 6.81 1.58 -16.26
CA HIS A 36 6.02 2.45 -15.38
C HIS A 36 6.67 3.81 -15.08
N LYS A 37 7.03 4.55 -16.14
CA LYS A 37 7.77 5.82 -16.02
C LYS A 37 6.96 6.92 -15.35
N GLU A 38 5.69 7.08 -15.73
CA GLU A 38 4.85 8.17 -15.25
C GLU A 38 4.38 7.92 -13.81
N GLU A 39 4.10 6.65 -13.48
CA GLU A 39 3.79 6.21 -12.12
C GLU A 39 4.99 6.46 -11.19
N ASN A 40 6.21 6.19 -11.64
CA ASN A 40 7.42 6.48 -10.87
C ASN A 40 7.62 7.99 -10.68
N LYS A 41 7.46 8.79 -11.74
CA LYS A 41 7.62 10.25 -11.69
C LYS A 41 6.68 10.92 -10.70
N SER A 42 5.45 10.43 -10.59
CA SER A 42 4.45 10.92 -9.64
C SER A 42 4.67 10.36 -8.24
N TYR A 43 5.02 9.07 -8.11
CA TYR A 43 5.37 8.42 -6.85
C TYR A 43 6.52 9.10 -6.12
N LEU A 44 7.58 9.49 -6.82
CA LEU A 44 8.74 10.20 -6.25
C LEU A 44 8.38 11.57 -5.65
N LYS A 45 7.21 12.12 -5.99
CA LYS A 45 6.68 13.37 -5.41
C LYS A 45 5.76 13.11 -4.21
N SER A 46 5.53 11.86 -3.84
CA SER A 46 4.70 11.49 -2.70
C SER A 46 5.55 11.34 -1.43
N PRO A 47 4.94 11.39 -0.23
CA PRO A 47 5.64 11.03 1.00
C PRO A 47 6.20 9.61 1.03
N HIS A 48 5.69 8.70 0.20
CA HIS A 48 6.17 7.31 0.12
C HIS A 48 7.40 7.18 -0.77
N GLY A 49 7.55 8.06 -1.77
CA GLY A 49 8.72 8.14 -2.65
C GLY A 49 9.89 8.93 -2.08
N ASP A 50 9.73 9.52 -0.89
CA ASP A 50 10.72 10.42 -0.28
C ASP A 50 11.81 9.63 0.47
N LYS A 51 12.94 9.42 -0.20
CA LYS A 51 14.12 8.73 0.37
C LYS A 51 14.73 9.42 1.58
N LYS A 52 14.40 10.69 1.86
CA LYS A 52 14.87 11.37 3.09
C LYS A 52 14.15 10.85 4.34
N LYS A 53 12.99 10.19 4.17
CA LYS A 53 12.25 9.56 5.26
C LYS A 53 12.70 8.12 5.37
N GLU A 54 13.46 7.82 6.42
CA GLU A 54 14.05 6.50 6.68
C GLU A 54 13.02 5.37 6.53
N LYS A 55 11.84 5.51 7.13
CA LYS A 55 10.75 4.50 7.08
C LYS A 55 9.85 4.58 5.84
N SER A 56 10.25 5.31 4.81
CA SER A 56 9.47 5.35 3.56
C SER A 56 9.65 4.06 2.76
N PRO A 57 8.62 3.64 2.01
CA PRO A 57 8.75 2.54 1.06
C PRO A 57 9.94 2.70 0.09
N ALA A 58 10.32 3.93 -0.25
CA ALA A 58 11.48 4.21 -1.10
C ALA A 58 12.84 3.79 -0.54
N ASN A 59 12.94 3.49 0.76
CA ASN A 59 14.16 3.00 1.42
C ASN A 59 14.08 1.52 1.84
N ASP A 60 12.95 0.86 1.56
CA ASP A 60 12.75 -0.56 1.79
C ASP A 60 12.85 -1.30 0.43
N HIS A 61 11.72 -1.73 -0.14
CA HIS A 61 11.65 -2.45 -1.42
C HIS A 61 11.06 -1.60 -2.57
N GLU A 62 11.05 -0.27 -2.40
CA GLU A 62 10.56 0.71 -3.36
C GLU A 62 9.13 0.38 -3.85
N CYS A 63 8.95 0.04 -5.14
CA CYS A 63 7.63 -0.32 -5.68
C CYS A 63 7.06 -1.59 -5.02
N GLN A 64 7.92 -2.54 -4.67
CA GLN A 64 7.51 -3.86 -4.20
C GLN A 64 7.09 -3.86 -2.72
N SER A 65 7.37 -2.80 -1.96
CA SER A 65 6.83 -2.64 -0.60
C SER A 65 5.29 -2.61 -0.59
N CYS A 66 4.67 -2.08 -1.65
CA CYS A 66 3.22 -2.08 -1.83
C CYS A 66 2.77 -3.09 -2.88
N HIS A 67 3.51 -3.24 -3.98
CA HIS A 67 3.09 -4.12 -5.06
C HIS A 67 3.48 -5.59 -4.83
N GLY A 68 4.26 -5.93 -3.80
CA GLY A 68 4.77 -7.30 -3.62
C GLY A 68 5.84 -7.67 -4.65
N PRO A 69 6.33 -8.92 -4.63
CA PRO A 69 7.38 -9.38 -5.54
C PRO A 69 6.98 -9.25 -7.02
N GLY A 70 7.87 -8.66 -7.82
CA GLY A 70 7.58 -8.32 -9.22
C GLY A 70 7.90 -9.41 -10.24
N SER A 71 8.52 -10.52 -9.84
CA SER A 71 9.04 -11.54 -10.77
C SER A 71 7.97 -12.05 -11.74
N GLU A 72 6.83 -12.53 -11.25
CA GLU A 72 5.73 -13.03 -12.09
C GLU A 72 5.20 -11.97 -13.05
N HIS A 73 4.92 -10.76 -12.56
CA HIS A 73 4.48 -9.63 -13.38
C HIS A 73 5.45 -9.32 -14.51
N THR A 74 6.76 -9.28 -14.22
CA THR A 74 7.78 -8.98 -15.22
C THR A 74 7.97 -10.12 -16.22
N MET A 75 7.88 -11.39 -15.78
CA MET A 75 7.96 -12.56 -16.66
C MET A 75 6.74 -12.65 -17.59
N ALA A 76 5.56 -12.29 -17.09
CA ALA A 76 4.32 -12.21 -17.86
C ALA A 76 4.16 -10.89 -18.65
N MET A 77 5.21 -10.06 -18.73
CA MET A 77 5.18 -8.77 -19.46
C MET A 77 4.02 -7.84 -19.07
N GLY A 78 3.56 -7.94 -17.82
CA GLY A 78 2.49 -7.11 -17.26
C GLY A 78 1.07 -7.65 -17.42
N ASP A 79 0.89 -8.82 -18.02
CA ASP A 79 -0.43 -9.48 -18.09
C ASP A 79 -0.94 -9.89 -16.70
N GLU A 80 -0.02 -10.23 -15.79
CA GLU A 80 -0.35 -10.46 -14.39
C GLU A 80 -0.37 -9.12 -13.61
N PRO A 81 -1.52 -8.72 -13.03
CA PRO A 81 -1.60 -7.46 -12.29
C PRO A 81 -0.90 -7.53 -10.94
N MET A 82 -0.35 -6.40 -10.50
CA MET A 82 0.22 -6.32 -9.16
C MET A 82 -0.86 -6.38 -8.05
N PRO A 83 -0.55 -6.95 -6.87
CA PRO A 83 -1.37 -7.02 -5.66
C PRO A 83 -2.12 -5.77 -5.20
N VAL A 84 -1.62 -4.56 -5.50
CA VAL A 84 -2.27 -3.30 -5.10
C VAL A 84 -2.60 -2.47 -6.33
N GLY A 85 -3.85 -2.04 -6.44
CA GLY A 85 -4.34 -1.16 -7.50
C GLY A 85 -5.64 -1.65 -8.11
N GLN A 86 -6.22 -0.85 -9.01
CA GLN A 86 -7.55 -1.11 -9.58
C GLN A 86 -7.65 -2.42 -10.39
N ARG A 87 -6.53 -2.92 -10.92
CA ARG A 87 -6.47 -4.18 -11.67
C ARG A 87 -6.10 -5.39 -10.79
N SER A 88 -5.83 -5.17 -9.50
CA SER A 88 -5.47 -6.25 -8.59
C SER A 88 -6.58 -7.31 -8.53
N LYS A 89 -6.17 -8.57 -8.44
CA LYS A 89 -7.07 -9.71 -8.22
C LYS A 89 -7.37 -9.93 -6.74
N LEU A 90 -6.69 -9.21 -5.84
CA LEU A 90 -6.86 -9.34 -4.40
C LEU A 90 -8.14 -8.65 -3.93
N ASP A 91 -8.77 -9.21 -2.92
CA ASP A 91 -9.92 -8.59 -2.29
C ASP A 91 -9.54 -7.27 -1.58
N PRO A 92 -10.50 -6.35 -1.34
CA PRO A 92 -10.22 -5.05 -0.72
C PRO A 92 -9.40 -5.11 0.57
N ARG A 93 -9.62 -6.11 1.44
CA ARG A 93 -8.89 -6.24 2.71
C ARG A 93 -7.48 -6.73 2.53
N GLN A 94 -7.27 -7.62 1.57
CA GLN A 94 -5.93 -8.05 1.19
C GLN A 94 -5.11 -6.87 0.63
N GLN A 95 -5.71 -6.01 -0.20
CA GLN A 95 -5.03 -4.81 -0.70
C GLN A 95 -4.72 -3.82 0.44
N GLU A 96 -5.68 -3.57 1.32
CA GLU A 96 -5.54 -2.69 2.49
C GLU A 96 -4.43 -3.15 3.45
N ALA A 97 -4.21 -4.46 3.57
CA ALA A 97 -3.17 -5.02 4.43
C ALA A 97 -1.78 -4.46 4.09
N PHE A 98 -1.48 -4.22 2.81
CA PHE A 98 -0.20 -3.62 2.40
C PHE A 98 0.01 -2.22 2.98
N CYS A 99 -1.05 -1.39 3.01
CA CYS A 99 -0.98 -0.07 3.64
C CYS A 99 -0.80 -0.20 5.16
N MET A 100 -1.55 -1.12 5.77
CA MET A 100 -1.57 -1.32 7.21
C MET A 100 -0.29 -1.97 7.76
N LYS A 101 0.57 -2.56 6.93
CA LYS A 101 1.92 -3.01 7.35
C LYS A 101 2.69 -1.89 8.07
N CYS A 102 2.59 -0.65 7.58
CA CYS A 102 3.28 0.50 8.17
C CYS A 102 2.34 1.49 8.86
N HIS A 103 1.11 1.63 8.38
CA HIS A 103 0.17 2.66 8.86
C HIS A 103 -0.69 2.22 10.06
N LYS A 104 -0.68 0.93 10.41
CA LYS A 104 -1.39 0.40 11.58
C LYS A 104 -0.90 1.06 12.87
N GLY A 105 -1.84 1.45 13.72
CA GLY A 105 -1.53 2.01 15.04
C GLY A 105 -1.09 3.49 15.01
N THR A 106 -1.01 4.13 13.84
CA THR A 106 -0.85 5.58 13.78
C THR A 106 -2.06 6.27 14.42
N GLU A 107 -1.86 7.46 14.99
CA GLU A 107 -2.93 8.20 15.68
C GLU A 107 -4.16 8.45 14.79
N LEU A 108 -3.92 8.65 13.48
CA LEU A 108 -4.98 8.85 12.49
C LEU A 108 -5.80 7.58 12.24
N LEU A 109 -5.15 6.41 12.20
CA LEU A 109 -5.74 5.14 11.74
C LEU A 109 -6.00 4.13 12.86
N LYS A 110 -5.71 4.47 14.12
CA LYS A 110 -5.96 3.57 15.27
C LYS A 110 -7.42 3.13 15.42
N GLU A 111 -8.36 3.88 14.84
CA GLU A 111 -9.80 3.55 14.85
C GLU A 111 -10.36 3.27 13.46
N TRP A 112 -9.50 3.07 12.45
CA TRP A 112 -9.90 2.88 11.06
C TRP A 112 -10.95 1.78 10.90
N THR A 113 -10.76 0.65 11.59
CA THR A 113 -11.68 -0.50 11.56
C THR A 113 -13.07 -0.21 12.13
N LYS A 114 -13.22 0.85 12.92
CA LYS A 114 -14.52 1.29 13.47
C LYS A 114 -15.30 2.18 12.50
N SER A 115 -14.61 2.80 11.54
CA SER A 115 -15.21 3.76 10.61
C SER A 115 -16.28 3.15 9.73
N VAL A 116 -17.23 3.97 9.29
CA VAL A 116 -18.27 3.54 8.34
C VAL A 116 -17.66 3.18 6.98
N HIS A 117 -16.63 3.91 6.54
CA HIS A 117 -15.94 3.61 5.28
C HIS A 117 -15.26 2.26 5.30
N PHE A 118 -14.58 1.91 6.40
CA PHE A 118 -14.09 0.55 6.58
C PHE A 118 -15.25 -0.43 6.52
N LYS A 119 -16.32 -0.28 7.31
CA LYS A 119 -17.44 -1.25 7.30
C LYS A 119 -18.09 -1.44 5.92
N GLN A 120 -18.07 -0.42 5.05
CA GLN A 120 -18.53 -0.48 3.67
C GLN A 120 -17.50 -1.07 2.67
N LYS A 121 -16.44 -1.70 3.17
CA LYS A 121 -15.36 -2.33 2.39
C LYS A 121 -14.54 -1.36 1.53
N ASN A 122 -14.57 -0.06 1.84
CA ASN A 122 -13.60 0.86 1.27
C ASN A 122 -12.21 0.57 1.84
N THR A 123 -11.21 0.87 1.03
CA THR A 123 -9.78 0.74 1.28
C THR A 123 -9.11 2.11 1.20
N CYS A 124 -7.82 2.15 1.55
CA CYS A 124 -7.03 3.36 1.45
C CYS A 124 -7.01 3.93 0.02
N ILE A 125 -6.97 3.06 -1.01
CA ILE A 125 -6.80 3.46 -2.41
C ILE A 125 -8.09 3.95 -3.09
N ASP A 126 -9.24 3.76 -2.45
CA ASP A 126 -10.51 4.32 -2.94
C ASP A 126 -10.53 5.85 -2.79
N CYS A 127 -9.80 6.34 -1.78
CA CYS A 127 -9.66 7.75 -1.47
C CYS A 127 -8.28 8.32 -1.83
N HIS A 128 -7.22 7.56 -1.60
CA HIS A 128 -5.83 7.98 -1.80
C HIS A 128 -5.22 7.44 -3.08
N ASN A 129 -4.28 8.18 -3.66
CA ASN A 129 -3.48 7.70 -4.79
C ASN A 129 -2.04 8.18 -4.66
N VAL A 130 -1.12 7.23 -4.43
CA VAL A 130 0.31 7.48 -4.25
C VAL A 130 1.01 7.87 -5.57
N HIS A 131 0.41 7.52 -6.71
CA HIS A 131 0.84 7.88 -8.07
C HIS A 131 0.24 9.21 -8.56
N ARG A 132 -0.19 10.08 -7.65
CA ARG A 132 -0.57 11.47 -7.99
C ARG A 132 0.34 12.53 -7.38
N GLY A 133 1.29 12.13 -6.54
CA GLY A 133 2.24 13.02 -5.86
C GLY A 133 1.59 13.93 -4.80
N PHE A 134 2.41 14.74 -4.14
CA PHE A 134 1.98 15.72 -3.12
C PHE A 134 1.68 17.10 -3.75
N PRO A 135 0.73 17.90 -3.22
CA PRO A 135 -0.21 17.62 -2.12
C PRO A 135 -1.42 16.77 -2.53
N LYS A 136 -1.49 16.37 -3.81
CA LYS A 136 -2.63 15.69 -4.44
C LYS A 136 -2.61 14.19 -4.19
N GLY A 137 -2.46 13.77 -2.93
CA GLY A 137 -2.50 12.35 -2.54
C GLY A 137 -3.90 11.73 -2.58
N LEU A 138 -4.90 12.44 -3.11
CA LEU A 138 -6.27 11.95 -3.28
C LEU A 138 -6.47 11.42 -4.69
N ARG A 139 -7.37 10.43 -4.82
CA ARG A 139 -7.78 9.87 -6.10
C ARG A 139 -8.53 10.88 -6.99
N GLU A 140 -9.07 11.95 -6.40
CA GLU A 140 -9.67 13.09 -7.09
C GLU A 140 -8.89 14.39 -6.90
N ALA A 141 -9.16 15.39 -7.76
CA ALA A 141 -8.48 16.68 -7.72
C ALA A 141 -8.77 17.50 -6.45
N THR A 142 -9.93 17.29 -5.84
CA THR A 142 -10.36 17.95 -4.60
C THR A 142 -11.08 16.97 -3.69
N GLU A 143 -11.08 17.29 -2.40
CA GLU A 143 -11.82 16.51 -1.39
C GLU A 143 -13.33 16.50 -1.68
N GLU A 144 -13.90 17.65 -2.05
CA GLU A 144 -15.31 17.77 -2.45
C GLU A 144 -15.69 16.79 -3.57
N LYS A 145 -14.88 16.73 -4.63
CA LYS A 145 -15.09 15.79 -5.74
C LYS A 145 -14.96 14.33 -5.29
N LEU A 146 -13.99 14.05 -4.41
CA LEU A 146 -13.82 12.71 -3.86
C LEU A 146 -15.05 12.26 -3.09
N CYS A 147 -15.52 13.05 -2.13
CA CYS A 147 -16.67 12.71 -1.29
C CYS A 147 -17.96 12.61 -2.13
N ALA A 148 -18.17 13.54 -3.07
CA ALA A 148 -19.33 13.55 -3.95
C ALA A 148 -19.38 12.37 -4.94
N SER A 149 -18.27 11.63 -5.13
CA SER A 149 -18.27 10.43 -5.99
C SER A 149 -19.21 9.33 -5.47
N CYS A 150 -19.40 9.25 -4.15
CA CYS A 150 -20.33 8.32 -3.51
C CYS A 150 -21.50 9.05 -2.82
N HIS A 151 -21.23 10.16 -2.14
CA HIS A 151 -22.26 10.91 -1.42
C HIS A 151 -22.96 11.93 -2.34
N LYS A 152 -23.76 11.40 -3.27
CA LYS A 152 -24.43 12.19 -4.32
C LYS A 152 -25.47 13.16 -3.78
N ASP A 153 -26.10 12.82 -2.66
CA ASP A 153 -27.13 13.63 -2.00
C ASP A 153 -26.55 14.63 -1.00
N LEU A 154 -25.24 14.86 -1.01
CA LEU A 154 -24.68 16.01 -0.30
C LEU A 154 -25.32 17.26 -0.90
N LYS A 155 -26.39 17.74 -0.26
CA LYS A 155 -26.89 19.08 -0.50
C LYS A 155 -25.80 20.01 0.01
N LEU A 156 -24.87 20.36 -0.88
CA LEU A 156 -23.80 21.34 -0.68
C LEU A 156 -24.42 22.73 -0.54
N THR A 157 -25.28 22.88 0.45
CA THR A 157 -25.95 24.15 0.72
C THR A 157 -24.93 25.08 1.37
N GLU A 158 -25.10 26.37 1.10
CA GLU A 158 -24.41 27.45 1.82
C GLU A 158 -24.40 27.22 3.34
N LYS A 159 -25.49 26.67 3.90
CA LYS A 159 -25.63 26.38 5.33
C LYS A 159 -24.69 25.29 5.85
N HIS A 160 -24.40 24.26 5.04
CA HIS A 160 -23.52 23.16 5.46
C HIS A 160 -22.05 23.54 5.35
N PHE A 161 -21.65 24.19 4.24
CA PHE A 161 -20.24 24.50 4.01
C PHE A 161 -19.81 25.85 4.56
N LYS A 162 -20.69 26.85 4.75
CA LYS A 162 -20.34 28.22 5.20
C LYS A 162 -19.06 28.76 4.52
N GLY A 163 -18.88 28.49 3.22
CA GLY A 163 -17.68 28.84 2.45
C GLY A 163 -16.45 27.92 2.57
N VAL A 164 -16.46 26.91 3.45
CA VAL A 164 -15.39 25.91 3.60
C VAL A 164 -15.64 24.74 2.65
N LYS A 165 -14.74 24.42 1.71
CA LYS A 165 -14.91 23.28 0.78
C LYS A 165 -14.06 22.04 1.12
N LYS A 166 -13.79 21.84 2.41
CA LYS A 166 -13.01 20.71 2.95
C LYS A 166 -13.83 19.95 3.98
N CYS A 167 -14.39 18.82 3.57
CA CYS A 167 -15.24 17.96 4.41
C CYS A 167 -14.52 17.54 5.70
N SER A 168 -13.22 17.31 5.60
CA SER A 168 -12.28 16.86 6.63
C SER A 168 -12.07 17.86 7.77
N LYS A 169 -12.52 19.11 7.59
CA LYS A 169 -12.51 20.07 8.71
C LYS A 169 -13.50 19.72 9.81
N CYS A 170 -14.58 19.01 9.46
CA CYS A 170 -15.64 18.64 10.41
C CYS A 170 -15.81 17.11 10.50
N HIS A 171 -15.57 16.39 9.41
CA HIS A 171 -15.65 14.93 9.35
C HIS A 171 -14.26 14.30 9.38
N ASN A 172 -14.13 13.08 9.92
CA ASN A 172 -12.90 12.32 9.83
C ASN A 172 -13.18 11.01 9.08
N PRO A 173 -12.87 10.92 7.77
CA PRO A 173 -13.20 9.75 6.97
C PRO A 173 -12.52 8.47 7.48
N HIS A 174 -11.51 8.58 8.35
CA HIS A 174 -10.82 7.45 8.94
C HIS A 174 -11.42 6.96 10.27
N LYS A 175 -12.41 7.64 10.86
CA LYS A 175 -12.96 7.28 12.17
C LYS A 175 -14.49 7.31 12.22
N ASN A 176 -15.13 8.25 11.53
CA ASN A 176 -16.58 8.45 11.57
C ASN A 176 -17.20 8.61 10.19
#